data_AF-R6W617-F1
#
_entry.id   AF-R6W617-F1
#
_cell.length_a   1.000
_cell.length_b   1.000
_cell.length_c   1.000
_cell.angle_alpha   90.00
_cell.angle_beta   90.00
_cell.angle_gamma   90.00
#
_symmetry.space_group_name_H-M   'P 1'
#
loop_
_entity.id
_entity.type
_entity.pdbx_description
1 polymer ?
#
loop_
_entity_poly.entity_id
_entity_poly.type
_entity_poly.pdbx_seq_one_letter_code
_entity_poly.pdbx_strand_id
1 'polypeptide(L)'
;MKLNDLYSKLAEIISNLDYESIWYGFKPLKFALYDDENCFFDGSYIEKTDAFCANTSVSYNGEQIAIWKVDGEIKTTVLASKIVHEMFHGYQTVQGWNCSANEMEALCRYEYSAENLTLKLRENDLLLSLLDGSDEAALRELMAHRKLRSEIYPYEYSYESKVEEI
;
A
#
# COMPACT_ATOMS: atom_id res chain seq x y z
N MET A 1 -22.03 0.23 10.50
CA MET A 1 -22.69 0.18 9.17
C MET A 1 -22.55 -1.23 8.64
N LYS A 2 -23.55 -1.81 7.95
CA LYS A 2 -23.40 -3.17 7.40
C LYS A 2 -22.41 -3.16 6.22
N LEU A 3 -21.69 -4.26 6.01
CA LEU A 3 -20.68 -4.37 4.95
C LEU A 3 -21.26 -4.05 3.57
N ASN A 4 -22.47 -4.51 3.26
CA ASN A 4 -23.15 -4.24 1.99
C ASN A 4 -23.40 -2.74 1.76
N ASP A 5 -23.85 -2.01 2.78
CA ASP A 5 -24.13 -0.57 2.65
C ASP A 5 -22.83 0.23 2.47
N LEU A 6 -21.77 -0.20 3.18
CA LEU A 6 -20.44 0.39 3.05
C LEU A 6 -19.85 0.13 1.67
N TYR A 7 -19.95 -1.11 1.19
CA TYR A 7 -19.49 -1.54 -0.11
C TYR A 7 -20.12 -0.71 -1.24
N SER A 8 -21.44 -0.54 -1.24
CA SER A 8 -22.12 0.24 -2.28
C SER A 8 -21.63 1.69 -2.33
N LYS A 9 -21.42 2.32 -1.17
CA LYS A 9 -20.89 3.70 -1.10
C LYS A 9 -19.45 3.78 -1.62
N LEU A 10 -18.60 2.82 -1.25
CA LEU A 10 -17.22 2.78 -1.70
C LEU A 10 -17.13 2.51 -3.20
N ALA A 11 -17.93 1.56 -3.71
CA ALA A 11 -17.99 1.25 -5.13
C ALA A 11 -18.39 2.48 -5.97
N GLU A 12 -19.35 3.28 -5.48
CA GLU A 12 -19.73 4.54 -6.12
C GLU A 12 -18.57 5.54 -6.16
N ILE A 13 -17.90 5.78 -5.02
CA ILE A 13 -16.74 6.70 -4.95
C ILE A 13 -15.62 6.24 -5.89
N ILE A 14 -15.25 4.96 -5.80
CA ILE A 14 -14.16 4.34 -6.57
C ILE A 14 -14.47 4.39 -8.07
N SER A 15 -15.72 4.14 -8.47
CA SER A 15 -16.12 4.18 -9.89
C SER A 15 -16.01 5.57 -10.53
N ASN A 16 -16.04 6.64 -9.73
CA ASN A 16 -16.01 8.03 -10.20
C ASN A 16 -14.61 8.66 -10.16
N LEU A 17 -13.57 7.90 -9.80
CA LEU A 17 -12.19 8.41 -9.79
C LEU A 17 -11.62 8.55 -11.20
N ASP A 18 -10.78 9.56 -11.40
CA ASP A 18 -9.97 9.72 -12.61
C ASP A 18 -8.68 8.91 -12.49
N TYR A 19 -8.72 7.65 -12.93
CA TYR A 19 -7.59 6.73 -12.84
C TYR A 19 -6.38 7.14 -13.68
N GLU A 20 -6.59 7.83 -14.80
CA GLU A 20 -5.49 8.32 -15.63
C GLU A 20 -4.67 9.40 -14.91
N SER A 21 -5.31 10.17 -14.03
CA SER A 21 -4.61 11.13 -13.16
C SER A 21 -3.83 10.47 -12.02
N ILE A 22 -4.22 9.25 -11.62
CA ILE A 22 -3.54 8.48 -10.56
C ILE A 22 -2.29 7.81 -11.16
N TRP A 23 -2.48 7.01 -12.21
CA TRP A 23 -1.39 6.34 -12.91
C TRP A 23 -1.82 5.92 -14.31
N TYR A 24 -1.00 6.24 -15.31
CA TYR A 24 -1.30 5.95 -16.71
C TYR A 24 -1.56 4.45 -16.94
N GLY A 25 -2.75 4.12 -17.46
CA GLY A 25 -3.16 2.74 -17.74
C GLY A 25 -3.56 1.91 -16.52
N PHE A 26 -3.63 2.50 -15.32
CA PHE A 26 -4.19 1.82 -14.14
C PHE A 26 -5.69 1.61 -14.31
N LYS A 27 -6.13 0.37 -14.15
CA LYS A 27 -7.55 -0.01 -14.15
C LYS A 27 -7.91 -0.53 -12.75
N PRO A 28 -9.03 -0.09 -12.16
CA PRO A 28 -9.44 -0.57 -10.85
C PRO A 28 -9.71 -2.07 -10.90
N LEU A 29 -9.19 -2.78 -9.90
CA LEU A 29 -9.55 -4.17 -9.64
C LEU A 29 -10.87 -4.25 -8.90
N LYS A 30 -11.45 -5.44 -8.81
CA LYS A 30 -12.55 -5.66 -7.87
C LYS A 30 -12.01 -5.60 -6.43
N PHE A 31 -12.90 -5.38 -5.48
CA PHE A 31 -12.55 -5.42 -4.07
C PHE A 31 -13.58 -6.19 -3.25
N ALA A 32 -13.18 -6.63 -2.06
CA ALA A 32 -14.07 -7.19 -1.05
C ALA A 32 -13.86 -6.49 0.29
N LEU A 33 -14.92 -6.43 1.09
CA LEU A 33 -14.86 -5.99 2.46
C LEU A 33 -15.16 -7.16 3.37
N TYR A 34 -14.44 -7.29 4.48
CA TYR A 34 -14.73 -8.32 5.45
C TYR A 34 -14.62 -7.80 6.87
N ASP A 35 -15.28 -8.49 7.80
CA ASP A 35 -15.10 -8.32 9.24
C ASP A 35 -14.67 -9.66 9.85
N ASP A 36 -14.77 -9.81 11.17
CA ASP A 36 -14.37 -11.05 11.84
C ASP A 36 -15.22 -12.25 11.43
N GLU A 37 -16.46 -12.03 10.97
CA GLU A 37 -17.45 -13.07 10.70
C GLU A 37 -17.87 -13.16 9.23
N ASN A 38 -17.94 -12.02 8.53
CA ASN A 38 -18.59 -11.87 7.24
C ASN A 38 -17.62 -11.35 6.19
N CYS A 39 -17.83 -11.75 4.94
CA CYS A 39 -17.16 -11.18 3.78
C CYS A 39 -18.19 -10.80 2.72
N PHE A 40 -18.07 -9.59 2.15
CA PHE A 40 -18.94 -9.06 1.13
C PHE A 40 -18.13 -8.74 -0.13
N PHE A 41 -18.49 -9.38 -1.24
CA PHE A 41 -17.80 -9.29 -2.52
C PHE A 41 -18.83 -9.29 -3.66
N ASP A 42 -18.67 -8.36 -4.59
CA ASP A 42 -19.41 -8.30 -5.85
C ASP A 42 -20.94 -8.40 -5.68
N GLY A 43 -21.48 -7.68 -4.68
CA GLY A 43 -22.93 -7.61 -4.42
C GLY A 43 -23.50 -8.76 -3.57
N SER A 44 -22.67 -9.66 -3.07
CA SER A 44 -23.13 -10.80 -2.25
C SER A 44 -22.24 -11.03 -1.02
N TYR A 45 -22.82 -11.63 0.02
CA TYR A 45 -22.04 -12.20 1.12
C TYR A 45 -21.47 -13.55 0.67
N ILE A 46 -20.18 -13.74 0.90
CA ILE A 46 -19.44 -14.95 0.57
C ILE A 46 -18.85 -15.57 1.83
N GLU A 47 -18.48 -16.85 1.75
CA GLU A 47 -17.74 -17.50 2.82
C GLU A 47 -16.36 -16.83 3.00
N LYS A 48 -16.03 -16.48 4.23
CA LYS A 48 -14.72 -15.94 4.60
C LYS A 48 -13.71 -17.09 4.61
N THR A 49 -12.83 -17.11 3.62
CA THR A 49 -11.71 -18.07 3.58
C THR A 49 -10.48 -17.50 4.31
N ASP A 50 -9.46 -18.34 4.51
CA ASP A 50 -8.19 -17.92 5.13
C ASP A 50 -7.42 -16.87 4.32
N ALA A 51 -7.75 -16.69 3.03
CA ALA A 51 -7.21 -15.61 2.21
C ALA A 51 -7.60 -14.22 2.73
N PHE A 52 -8.73 -14.10 3.44
CA PHE A 52 -9.23 -12.86 4.03
C PHE A 52 -8.70 -12.69 5.46
N CYS A 53 -7.40 -12.45 5.58
CA CYS A 53 -6.71 -12.30 6.88
C CYS A 53 -5.87 -11.03 7.03
N ALA A 54 -5.70 -10.24 5.97
CA ALA A 54 -4.99 -8.95 5.99
C ALA A 54 -5.67 -7.91 5.08
N ASN A 55 -5.19 -6.66 5.14
CA ASN A 55 -5.51 -5.63 4.17
C ASN A 55 -4.45 -5.69 3.08
N THR A 56 -4.82 -6.17 1.88
CA THR A 56 -3.87 -6.42 0.78
C THR A 56 -4.63 -6.72 -0.53
N SER A 57 -3.92 -7.09 -1.59
CA SER A 57 -4.49 -7.75 -2.78
C SER A 57 -4.29 -9.26 -2.73
N VAL A 58 -5.30 -10.04 -3.11
CA VAL A 58 -5.26 -11.52 -3.14
C VAL A 58 -5.80 -12.09 -4.44
N SER A 59 -5.29 -13.27 -4.83
CA SER A 59 -5.87 -14.04 -5.92
C SER A 59 -7.12 -14.78 -5.42
N TYR A 60 -8.28 -14.42 -5.96
CA TYR A 60 -9.56 -15.02 -5.62
C TYR A 60 -10.30 -15.41 -6.90
N ASN A 61 -10.68 -16.68 -7.03
CA ASN A 61 -11.33 -17.24 -8.23
C ASN A 61 -10.61 -16.94 -9.56
N GLY A 62 -9.28 -16.87 -9.54
CA GLY A 62 -8.46 -16.61 -10.74
C GLY A 62 -8.32 -15.13 -11.10
N GLU A 63 -8.90 -14.22 -10.32
CA GLU A 63 -8.76 -12.76 -10.48
C GLU A 63 -7.96 -12.18 -9.30
N GLN A 64 -7.21 -11.10 -9.54
CA GLN A 64 -6.63 -10.31 -8.45
C GLN A 64 -7.66 -9.31 -7.94
N ILE A 65 -7.88 -9.31 -6.63
CA ILE A 65 -8.84 -8.42 -5.96
C ILE A 65 -8.20 -7.74 -4.75
N ALA A 66 -8.61 -6.51 -4.45
CA ALA A 66 -8.27 -5.86 -3.19
C ALA A 66 -9.16 -6.37 -2.05
N ILE A 67 -8.62 -6.56 -0.86
CA ILE A 67 -9.39 -6.97 0.33
C ILE A 67 -9.11 -6.02 1.49
N TRP A 68 -10.16 -5.67 2.22
CA TRP A 68 -10.05 -4.78 3.36
C TRP A 68 -10.90 -5.24 4.55
N LYS A 69 -10.26 -5.36 5.71
CA LYS A 69 -10.90 -5.60 7.00
C LYS A 69 -11.52 -4.31 7.52
N VAL A 70 -12.82 -4.32 7.75
CA VAL A 70 -13.54 -3.19 8.30
C VAL A 70 -13.51 -3.29 9.82
N ASP A 71 -12.55 -2.60 10.44
CA ASP A 71 -12.44 -2.45 11.88
C ASP A 71 -12.57 -0.98 12.33
N GLY A 72 -13.50 -0.71 13.24
CA GLY A 72 -13.74 0.63 13.77
C GLY A 72 -14.36 1.63 12.76
N GLU A 73 -14.28 2.91 13.11
CA GLU A 73 -14.83 4.00 12.29
C GLU A 73 -13.74 4.67 11.44
N ILE A 74 -13.86 4.53 10.12
CA ILE A 74 -13.00 5.21 9.14
C ILE A 74 -13.89 6.03 8.21
N LYS A 75 -13.50 7.27 7.93
CA LYS A 75 -14.19 8.11 6.95
C LYS A 75 -14.20 7.41 5.59
N THR A 76 -15.35 7.37 4.92
CA THR A 76 -15.51 6.64 3.66
C THR A 76 -14.51 7.04 2.59
N THR A 77 -14.13 8.32 2.49
CA THR A 77 -13.14 8.80 1.53
C THR A 77 -11.72 8.28 1.82
N VAL A 78 -11.35 8.19 3.11
CA VAL A 78 -10.08 7.60 3.54
C VAL A 78 -10.08 6.10 3.30
N LEU A 79 -11.20 5.43 3.54
CA LEU A 79 -11.31 4.00 3.25
C LEU A 79 -11.26 3.74 1.74
N ALA A 80 -11.88 4.59 0.91
CA ALA A 80 -11.79 4.49 -0.54
C ALA A 80 -10.34 4.64 -1.03
N SER A 81 -9.58 5.61 -0.52
CA SER A 81 -8.16 5.75 -0.89
C SER A 81 -7.32 4.55 -0.48
N LYS A 82 -7.60 3.97 0.70
CA LYS A 82 -6.92 2.74 1.17
C LYS A 82 -7.25 1.54 0.29
N ILE A 83 -8.50 1.37 -0.13
CA ILE A 83 -8.88 0.29 -1.05
C ILE A 83 -8.22 0.48 -2.42
N VAL A 84 -8.18 1.71 -2.94
CA VAL A 84 -7.53 2.01 -4.23
C VAL A 84 -6.03 1.74 -4.16
N HIS A 85 -5.39 1.99 -3.02
CA HIS A 85 -3.99 1.59 -2.77
C HIS A 85 -3.82 0.07 -2.88
N GLU A 86 -4.66 -0.73 -2.23
CA GLU A 86 -4.60 -2.19 -2.38
C GLU A 86 -4.93 -2.66 -3.81
N MET A 87 -5.83 -1.98 -4.52
CA MET A 87 -6.10 -2.25 -5.94
C MET A 87 -4.86 -1.98 -6.80
N PHE A 88 -4.08 -0.95 -6.45
CA PHE A 88 -2.85 -0.64 -7.15
C PHE A 88 -1.80 -1.72 -6.92
N HIS A 89 -1.62 -2.23 -5.71
CA HIS A 89 -0.77 -3.40 -5.45
C HIS A 89 -1.19 -4.64 -6.26
N GLY A 90 -2.49 -4.89 -6.37
CA GLY A 90 -2.99 -5.96 -7.24
C GLY A 90 -2.70 -5.68 -8.71
N TYR A 91 -2.80 -4.43 -9.16
CA TYR A 91 -2.45 -4.04 -10.53
C TYR A 91 -0.95 -4.24 -10.82
N GLN A 92 -0.06 -3.83 -9.91
CA GLN A 92 1.38 -4.08 -9.99
C GLN A 92 1.67 -5.58 -10.17
N THR A 93 0.97 -6.42 -9.40
CA THR A 93 1.05 -7.89 -9.51
C THR A 93 0.61 -8.38 -10.88
N VAL A 94 -0.51 -7.89 -11.41
CA VAL A 94 -1.02 -8.25 -12.75
C VAL A 94 -0.04 -7.83 -13.85
N GLN A 95 0.64 -6.69 -13.69
CA GLN A 95 1.67 -6.22 -14.62
C GLN A 95 3.02 -6.94 -14.47
N GLY A 96 3.20 -7.76 -13.43
CA GLY A 96 4.46 -8.46 -13.15
C GLY A 96 5.58 -7.56 -12.63
N TRP A 97 5.24 -6.46 -11.94
CA TRP A 97 6.25 -5.58 -11.34
C TRP A 97 6.88 -6.24 -10.10
N ASN A 98 8.18 -6.05 -9.91
CA ASN A 98 8.94 -6.60 -8.78
C ASN A 98 9.27 -5.51 -7.73
N CYS A 99 8.23 -4.81 -7.28
CA CYS A 99 8.32 -3.70 -6.31
C CYS A 99 7.91 -4.09 -4.88
N SER A 100 7.34 -5.28 -4.64
CA SER A 100 6.96 -5.70 -3.29
C SER A 100 8.16 -6.06 -2.41
N ALA A 101 8.10 -5.64 -1.14
CA ALA A 101 9.06 -6.08 -0.13
C ALA A 101 8.85 -7.57 0.21
N ASN A 102 9.96 -8.30 0.45
CA ASN A 102 9.91 -9.70 0.85
C ASN A 102 10.15 -9.82 2.35
N GLU A 103 9.07 -9.77 3.13
CA GLU A 103 9.13 -9.82 4.60
C GLU A 103 9.83 -11.07 5.13
N MET A 104 9.58 -12.23 4.52
CA MET A 104 10.18 -13.49 4.96
C MET A 104 11.69 -13.52 4.75
N GLU A 105 12.17 -12.91 3.66
CA GLU A 105 13.60 -12.73 3.43
C GLU A 105 14.20 -11.71 4.38
N ALA A 106 13.50 -10.59 4.62
CA ALA A 106 13.95 -9.52 5.51
C ALA A 106 14.17 -10.03 6.94
N LEU A 107 13.30 -10.90 7.44
CA LEU A 107 13.48 -11.56 8.74
C LEU A 107 14.83 -12.29 8.88
N CYS A 108 15.35 -12.83 7.78
CA CYS A 108 16.61 -13.58 7.78
C CYS A 108 17.82 -12.72 7.47
N ARG A 109 17.63 -11.64 6.72
CA ARG A 109 18.71 -10.98 5.97
C ARG A 109 18.89 -9.51 6.31
N TYR A 110 17.90 -8.86 6.92
CA TYR A 110 17.98 -7.45 7.29
C TYR A 110 18.93 -7.26 8.48
N GLU A 111 19.92 -6.39 8.34
CA GLU A 111 20.86 -6.07 9.42
C GLU A 111 20.61 -4.70 10.04
N TYR A 112 20.49 -4.68 11.37
CA TYR A 112 20.34 -3.43 12.11
C TYR A 112 21.71 -2.77 12.35
N SER A 113 22.02 -1.75 11.55
CA SER A 113 23.16 -0.85 11.76
C SER A 113 22.70 0.48 12.35
N ALA A 114 23.36 0.93 13.42
CA ALA A 114 23.07 2.22 14.06
C ALA A 114 23.25 3.39 13.07
N GLU A 115 24.24 3.31 12.20
CA GLU A 115 24.54 4.28 11.16
C GLU A 115 23.43 4.31 10.10
N ASN A 116 23.02 3.15 9.56
CA ASN A 116 21.92 3.07 8.60
C ASN A 116 20.61 3.63 9.18
N LEU A 117 20.28 3.24 10.42
CA LEU A 117 19.07 3.70 11.11
C LEU A 117 19.11 5.20 11.41
N THR A 118 20.29 5.76 11.71
CA THR A 118 20.44 7.21 11.91
C THR A 118 20.22 7.98 10.60
N LEU A 119 20.74 7.46 9.48
CA LEU A 119 20.48 8.04 8.15
C LEU A 119 19.00 7.96 7.80
N LYS A 120 18.35 6.81 8.02
CA LYS A 120 16.90 6.65 7.80
C LYS A 120 16.08 7.63 8.65
N LEU A 121 16.43 7.80 9.92
CA LEU A 121 15.75 8.76 10.79
C LEU A 121 15.85 10.18 10.21
N ARG A 122 17.04 10.57 9.76
CA ARG A 122 17.26 11.87 9.13
C ARG A 122 16.47 12.03 7.83
N GLU A 123 16.36 10.99 7.02
CA GLU A 123 15.52 10.98 5.81
C GLU A 123 14.05 11.23 6.14
N ASN A 124 13.53 10.59 7.20
CA ASN A 124 12.16 10.81 7.66
C ASN A 124 11.92 12.25 8.14
N ASP A 125 12.85 12.82 8.91
CA ASP A 125 12.78 14.22 9.34
C ASP A 125 12.75 15.19 8.14
N LEU A 126 13.58 14.91 7.13
CA LEU A 126 13.63 15.70 5.90
C LEU A 126 12.33 15.57 5.10
N LEU A 127 11.79 14.35 4.95
CA LEU A 127 10.50 14.12 4.31
C LEU A 127 9.38 14.91 5.00
N LEU A 128 9.32 14.89 6.34
CA LEU A 128 8.35 15.67 7.11
C LEU A 128 8.50 17.17 6.84
N SER A 129 9.72 17.70 6.85
CA SER A 129 9.96 19.12 6.57
C SER A 129 9.53 19.53 5.15
N LEU A 130 9.70 18.64 4.17
CA LEU A 130 9.34 18.88 2.78
C LEU A 130 7.82 18.85 2.54
N LEU A 131 7.04 18.24 3.44
CA LEU A 131 5.57 18.30 3.39
C LEU A 131 5.05 19.70 3.73
N ASP A 132 5.73 20.42 4.61
CA ASP A 132 5.33 21.76 5.07
C ASP A 132 5.75 22.88 4.09
N GLY A 133 6.66 22.58 3.16
CA GLY A 133 7.07 23.50 2.10
C GLY A 133 8.27 23.00 1.29
N SER A 134 8.46 23.57 0.10
CA SER A 134 9.58 23.21 -0.77
C SER A 134 10.88 23.87 -0.29
N ASP A 135 11.76 23.09 0.36
CA ASP A 135 13.15 23.47 0.65
C ASP A 135 14.11 22.65 -0.21
N GLU A 136 14.77 23.32 -1.17
CA GLU A 136 15.71 22.68 -2.10
C GLU A 136 16.92 22.09 -1.36
N ALA A 137 17.37 22.70 -0.26
CA ALA A 137 18.50 22.18 0.51
C ALA A 137 18.12 20.88 1.22
N ALA A 138 16.94 20.83 1.83
CA ALA A 138 16.41 19.63 2.47
C ALA A 138 16.20 18.50 1.44
N LEU A 139 15.67 18.81 0.26
CA LEU A 139 15.52 17.83 -0.82
C LEU A 139 16.87 17.27 -1.28
N ARG A 140 17.88 18.15 -1.43
CA ARG A 140 19.23 17.73 -1.82
C ARG A 140 19.88 16.83 -0.77
N GLU A 141 19.71 17.16 0.51
CA GLU A 141 20.18 16.35 1.63
C GLU A 141 19.51 14.97 1.65
N LEU A 142 18.19 14.92 1.47
CA LEU A 142 17.43 13.67 1.39
C LEU A 142 17.94 12.77 0.27
N MET A 143 18.14 13.33 -0.93
CA MET A 143 18.68 12.58 -2.08
C MET A 143 20.11 12.08 -1.82
N ALA A 144 20.94 12.86 -1.12
CA ALA A 144 22.30 12.46 -0.78
C ALA A 144 22.32 11.30 0.22
N HIS A 145 21.45 11.32 1.24
CA HIS A 145 21.31 10.22 2.18
C HIS A 145 20.81 8.95 1.50
N ARG A 146 19.76 9.04 0.68
CA ARG A 146 19.23 7.87 -0.04
C ARG A 146 20.27 7.24 -0.95
N LYS A 147 21.04 8.07 -1.66
CA LYS A 147 22.17 7.59 -2.47
C LYS A 147 23.20 6.86 -1.61
N LEU A 148 23.66 7.48 -0.52
CA LEU A 148 24.64 6.89 0.38
C LEU A 148 24.16 5.53 0.93
N ARG A 149 22.92 5.46 1.39
CA ARG A 149 22.32 4.23 1.90
C ARG A 149 22.20 3.15 0.83
N SER A 150 21.82 3.53 -0.39
CA SER A 150 21.75 2.58 -1.52
C SER A 150 23.12 1.96 -1.87
N GLU A 151 24.22 2.67 -1.60
CA GLU A 151 25.58 2.21 -1.87
C GLU A 151 26.15 1.38 -0.71
N ILE A 152 25.92 1.79 0.54
CA ILE A 152 26.52 1.16 1.74
C ILE A 152 25.64 0.03 2.30
N TYR A 153 24.32 0.20 2.27
CA TYR A 153 23.33 -0.74 2.82
C TYR A 153 22.34 -1.16 1.72
N PRO A 154 22.81 -1.75 0.61
CA PRO A 154 22.00 -1.95 -0.59
C PRO A 154 20.78 -2.85 -0.35
N TYR A 155 20.89 -3.84 0.55
CA TYR A 155 19.77 -4.71 0.86
C TYR A 155 18.71 -4.00 1.71
N GLU A 156 19.12 -3.40 2.83
CA GLU A 156 18.24 -2.68 3.75
C GLU A 156 17.56 -1.53 3.01
N TYR A 157 18.33 -0.74 2.25
CA TYR A 157 17.78 0.34 1.44
C TYR A 157 16.77 -0.17 0.42
N SER A 158 17.09 -1.24 -0.32
CA SER A 158 16.15 -1.80 -1.31
C SER A 158 14.90 -2.38 -0.67
N TYR A 159 15.01 -3.09 0.46
CA TYR A 159 13.88 -3.65 1.17
C TYR A 159 12.98 -2.52 1.70
N GLU A 160 13.56 -1.54 2.38
CA GLU A 160 12.81 -0.44 2.96
C GLU A 160 12.18 0.47 1.90
N SER A 161 12.87 0.73 0.79
CA SER A 161 12.29 1.50 -0.32
C SER A 161 11.06 0.80 -0.90
N LYS A 162 11.07 -0.54 -0.96
CA LYS A 162 9.92 -1.34 -1.40
C LYS A 162 8.78 -1.40 -0.39
N VAL A 163 9.07 -1.16 0.89
CA VAL A 163 8.04 -0.93 1.91
C VAL A 163 7.45 0.48 1.79
N GLU A 164 8.25 1.46 1.33
CA GLU A 164 7.83 2.84 1.10
C GLU A 164 7.12 3.05 -0.26
N GLU A 165 7.30 2.15 -1.23
CA GLU A 165 6.71 2.24 -2.56
C GLU A 165 5.19 2.01 -2.53
N ILE A 166 4.46 2.98 -3.10
CA ILE A 166 3.01 2.94 -3.37
C ILE A 166 2.80 2.26 -4.72
#